data_AF-A0A3M1AJN6-F1
#
_entry.id   AF-A0A3M1AJN6-F1
#
_cell.length_a   1.000
_cell.length_b   1.000
_cell.length_c   1.000
_cell.angle_alpha   90.00
_cell.angle_beta   90.00
_cell.angle_gamma   90.00
#
_symmetry.space_group_name_H-M   'P 1'
#
loop_
_entity.id
_entity.type
_entity.pdbx_description
1 polymer ?
#
loop_
_entity_poly.entity_id
_entity_poly.type
_entity_poly.pdbx_seq_one_letter_code
_entity_poly.pdbx_strand_id
1 'polypeptide(L)'
;MVVLETLFLGLVAAPLGLGLGWLTVFLLKDDGIDLSAFAKGMERFGLDTVVYPLLSPELYVQIAVAVFITALLASLYPALKAIRLRPVEALQKV
;
A
#
# COMPACT_ATOMS: atom_id res chain seq x y z
N MET A 1 -6.64 -18.29 13.35
CA MET A 1 -7.71 -17.48 12.74
C MET A 1 -7.16 -16.15 12.24
N VAL A 2 -6.63 -15.30 13.13
CA VAL A 2 -6.09 -13.95 12.81
C VAL A 2 -5.15 -13.89 11.60
N VAL A 3 -4.14 -14.77 11.51
CA VAL A 3 -3.20 -14.78 10.36
C VAL A 3 -3.91 -15.11 9.05
N LEU A 4 -4.83 -16.07 9.08
CA LEU A 4 -5.57 -16.52 7.90
C LEU A 4 -6.55 -15.44 7.42
N GLU A 5 -7.27 -14.78 8.34
CA GLU A 5 -8.11 -13.63 8.00
C GLU A 5 -7.29 -12.49 7.40
N THR A 6 -6.12 -12.20 7.97
CA THR A 6 -5.22 -11.17 7.42
C THR A 6 -4.75 -11.52 6.01
N LEU A 7 -4.49 -12.80 5.74
CA LEU A 7 -4.12 -13.29 4.42
C LEU A 7 -5.26 -13.09 3.40
N PHE A 8 -6.49 -13.44 3.76
CA PHE A 8 -7.66 -13.25 2.89
C PHE A 8 -7.94 -11.77 2.62
N LEU A 9 -7.85 -10.92 3.65
CA LEU A 9 -7.96 -9.47 3.49
C LEU A 9 -6.86 -8.93 2.58
N GLY A 10 -5.61 -9.40 2.74
CA GLY A 10 -4.48 -9.02 1.88
C GLY A 10 -4.70 -9.41 0.42
N LEU A 11 -5.25 -10.61 0.15
CA LEU A 11 -5.56 -11.07 -1.20
C LEU A 11 -6.62 -10.23 -1.92
N VAL A 12 -7.52 -9.58 -1.19
CA VAL A 12 -8.52 -8.68 -1.77
C VAL A 12 -7.99 -7.24 -1.83
N ALA A 13 -7.32 -6.78 -0.77
CA ALA A 13 -6.80 -5.43 -0.66
C ALA A 13 -5.68 -5.15 -1.67
N ALA A 14 -4.77 -6.10 -1.92
CA ALA A 14 -3.63 -5.88 -2.82
C ALA A 14 -4.07 -5.68 -4.28
N PRO A 15 -4.91 -6.53 -4.90
CA PRO A 15 -5.43 -6.27 -6.25
C PRO A 15 -6.24 -4.99 -6.34
N LEU A 16 -7.09 -4.68 -5.35
CA LEU A 16 -7.86 -3.45 -5.34
C LEU A 16 -6.96 -2.22 -5.26
N GLY A 17 -5.97 -2.22 -4.36
CA GLY A 17 -5.02 -1.12 -4.21
C GLY A 17 -4.15 -0.91 -5.44
N LEU A 18 -3.61 -1.99 -6.03
CA LEU A 18 -2.85 -1.93 -7.26
C LEU A 18 -3.71 -1.48 -8.45
N GLY A 19 -4.96 -1.94 -8.52
CA GLY A 19 -5.93 -1.52 -9.53
C GLY A 19 -6.26 -0.04 -9.45
N LEU A 20 -6.48 0.49 -8.24
CA LEU A 20 -6.68 1.92 -8.02
C LEU A 20 -5.42 2.74 -8.36
N GLY A 21 -4.24 2.23 -8.00
CA GLY A 21 -2.96 2.86 -8.37
C GLY A 21 -2.76 2.90 -9.88
N TRP A 22 -2.99 1.78 -10.57
CA TRP A 22 -2.96 1.71 -12.03
C TRP A 22 -3.97 2.67 -12.68
N LEU A 23 -5.21 2.71 -12.18
CA LEU A 23 -6.23 3.62 -12.68
C LEU A 23 -5.82 5.09 -12.52
N THR A 24 -5.23 5.43 -11.37
CA THR A 24 -4.75 6.80 -11.11
C THR A 24 -3.65 7.19 -12.10
N VAL A 25 -2.68 6.30 -12.32
CA VAL A 25 -1.61 6.53 -13.30
C VAL A 25 -2.17 6.64 -14.72
N PHE A 26 -3.15 5.81 -15.06
CA PHE A 26 -3.81 5.83 -16.37
C PHE A 26 -4.52 7.16 -16.63
N LEU A 27 -5.26 7.68 -15.64
CA LEU A 27 -5.95 8.97 -15.75
C LEU A 27 -4.97 10.15 -15.88
N LEU A 28 -3.82 10.09 -15.19
CA LEU A 28 -2.82 11.15 -15.20
C LEU A 28 -1.78 10.99 -16.33
N LYS A 29 -1.90 9.96 -17.16
CA LYS A 29 -0.93 9.67 -18.22
C LYS A 29 -0.94 10.75 -19.32
N ASP A 30 -2.12 11.25 -19.67
CA ASP A 30 -2.28 12.17 -20.81
C ASP A 30 -2.16 13.64 -20.38
N ASP A 31 -2.77 14.02 -19.26
CA ASP A 31 -2.74 15.40 -18.75
C ASP A 31 -1.49 15.71 -17.90
N GLY A 32 -0.84 14.68 -17.35
CA GLY A 32 0.28 14.84 -16.42
C GLY A 32 -0.14 15.52 -15.09
N ILE A 33 0.85 15.74 -14.23
CA ILE A 33 0.70 16.47 -12.97
C ILE A 33 1.25 17.87 -13.17
N ASP A 34 0.38 18.88 -13.16
CA ASP A 34 0.78 20.28 -13.25
C ASP A 34 1.35 20.78 -11.91
N LEU A 35 2.65 21.10 -11.92
CA LEU A 35 3.42 21.69 -10.82
C LEU A 35 3.78 23.15 -11.11
N SER A 36 3.02 23.85 -11.95
CA SER A 36 3.19 25.28 -12.26
C SER A 36 3.26 26.16 -11.01
N ALA A 37 2.55 25.81 -9.94
CA ALA A 37 2.63 26.46 -8.64
C ALA A 37 4.05 26.44 -8.02
N PHE A 38 4.89 25.50 -8.42
CA PHE A 38 6.28 25.31 -7.97
C PHE A 38 7.31 25.62 -9.08
N ALA A 39 6.91 26.32 -10.15
CA ALA A 39 7.75 26.59 -11.32
C ALA A 39 9.13 27.16 -10.98
N LYS A 40 9.22 28.14 -10.07
CA LYS A 40 10.51 28.72 -9.64
C LYS A 40 11.45 27.69 -8.98
N GLY A 41 10.90 26.65 -8.36
CA GLY A 41 11.67 25.54 -7.82
C GLY A 41 12.14 24.60 -8.93
N MET A 42 11.22 24.19 -9.82
CA MET A 42 11.51 23.28 -10.92
C MET A 42 12.54 23.85 -11.91
N GLU A 43 12.42 25.13 -12.27
CA GLU A 43 13.32 25.85 -13.19
C GLU A 43 14.77 25.86 -12.69
N ARG A 44 14.99 25.99 -11.37
CA ARG A 44 16.34 25.94 -10.76
C ARG A 44 17.03 24.59 -10.93
N PHE A 45 16.24 23.52 -11.07
CA PHE A 45 16.74 22.18 -11.35
C PHE A 45 16.71 21.85 -12.85
N GLY A 46 16.30 22.80 -13.71
CA GLY A 46 16.16 22.59 -15.15
C GLY A 46 15.06 21.59 -15.51
N LEU A 47 14.05 21.44 -14.65
CA LEU A 47 12.96 20.49 -14.80
C LEU A 47 11.70 21.17 -15.33
N ASP A 48 10.92 20.44 -16.12
CA ASP A 48 9.63 20.89 -16.65
C ASP A 48 8.57 20.97 -15.55
N THR A 49 7.56 21.82 -15.72
CA THR A 49 6.48 21.99 -14.73
C THR A 49 5.42 20.90 -14.77
N VAL A 50 5.41 20.06 -15.81
CA VAL A 50 4.45 18.95 -15.94
C VAL A 50 5.17 17.62 -15.74
N VAL A 51 4.71 16.81 -14.78
CA VAL A 51 5.29 15.50 -14.46
C VAL A 51 4.34 14.37 -14.84
N TYR A 52 4.80 13.46 -15.69
CA TYR A 52 4.02 12.31 -16.12
C TYR A 52 4.34 11.08 -15.25
N PRO A 53 3.36 10.48 -14.57
CA PRO A 53 3.58 9.27 -13.80
C PRO A 53 3.85 8.09 -14.73
N LEU A 54 5.00 7.44 -14.55
CA LEU A 54 5.38 6.25 -15.31
C LEU A 54 5.74 5.13 -14.34
N LEU A 55 4.92 4.08 -14.28
CA LEU A 55 5.18 2.90 -13.47
C LEU A 55 5.47 1.71 -14.38
N SER A 56 6.59 1.03 -14.10
CA SER A 56 6.94 -0.20 -14.81
C SER A 56 6.16 -1.39 -14.22
N PRO A 57 5.79 -2.40 -15.04
CA PRO A 57 5.06 -3.59 -14.57
C PRO A 57 5.76 -4.33 -13.41
N GLU A 58 7.09 -4.31 -13.38
CA GLU A 58 7.88 -4.97 -12.34
C GLU A 58 7.63 -4.34 -10.96
N LEU A 59 7.41 -3.02 -10.92
CA LEU A 59 7.15 -2.30 -9.67
C LEU A 59 5.82 -2.73 -9.04
N TYR A 60 4.79 -3.01 -9.85
CA TYR A 60 3.50 -3.52 -9.33
C TYR A 60 3.67 -4.86 -8.63
N VAL A 61 4.49 -5.76 -9.18
CA VAL A 61 4.79 -7.06 -8.56
C VAL A 61 5.60 -6.88 -7.28
N GLN A 62 6.59 -5.99 -7.28
CA GLN A 62 7.38 -5.68 -6.07
C GLN A 62 6.49 -5.13 -4.95
N ILE A 63 5.57 -4.22 -5.28
CA ILE A 63 4.61 -3.67 -4.30
C ILE A 63 3.69 -4.78 -3.78
N ALA A 64 3.18 -5.65 -4.65
CA ALA A 64 2.33 -6.78 -4.23
C ALA A 64 3.04 -7.68 -3.22
N VAL A 65 4.29 -8.05 -3.50
CA VAL A 65 5.12 -8.88 -2.61
C VAL A 65 5.42 -8.15 -1.30
N ALA A 66 5.76 -6.87 -1.35
CA ALA A 66 6.03 -6.06 -0.16
C ALA A 66 4.79 -5.98 0.75
N VAL A 67 3.60 -5.73 0.18
CA VAL A 67 2.33 -5.70 0.92
C VAL A 67 2.03 -7.06 1.55
N PHE A 68 2.24 -8.15 0.81
CA PHE A 68 2.01 -9.50 1.34
C PHE A 68 2.92 -9.82 2.53
N ILE A 69 4.23 -9.56 2.40
CA ILE A 69 5.22 -9.81 3.46
C ILE A 69 4.91 -8.94 4.69
N THR A 70 4.65 -7.66 4.49
CA THR A 70 4.36 -6.73 5.60
C THR A 70 3.07 -7.10 6.33
N ALA A 71 2.00 -7.45 5.61
CA ALA A 71 0.75 -7.92 6.21
C ALA A 71 0.94 -9.22 7.02
N LEU A 72 1.72 -10.17 6.49
CA LEU A 72 2.03 -11.41 7.18
C LEU A 72 2.78 -11.15 8.48
N LEU A 73 3.85 -10.35 8.44
CA LEU A 73 4.65 -9.99 9.61
C LEU A 73 3.81 -9.23 10.65
N ALA A 74 2.99 -8.28 10.20
CA ALA A 74 2.11 -7.50 11.08
C ALA A 74 1.07 -8.37 11.80
N SER A 75 0.54 -9.41 11.13
CA SER A 75 -0.43 -10.34 11.72
C SER A 75 0.15 -11.28 12.78
N LEU A 76 1.47 -11.48 12.77
CA LEU A 76 2.12 -12.47 13.62
C LEU A 76 2.12 -12.05 15.09
N TYR A 77 2.39 -10.78 15.39
CA TYR A 77 2.34 -10.27 16.77
C TYR A 77 0.97 -10.46 17.45
N PRO A 78 -0.16 -9.98 16.88
CA PRO A 78 -1.47 -10.17 17.51
C PRO A 78 -1.88 -11.65 17.56
N ALA A 79 -1.52 -12.45 16.56
CA ALA A 79 -1.80 -13.88 16.57
C ALA A 79 -1.09 -14.61 17.72
N LEU A 80 0.20 -14.32 17.95
CA LEU A 80 0.95 -14.88 19.07
C LEU A 80 0.40 -14.41 20.42
N LYS A 81 0.02 -13.13 20.50
CA LYS A 81 -0.61 -12.57 21.70
C LYS A 81 -1.93 -13.28 22.00
N ALA A 82 -2.75 -13.57 20.98
CA ALA A 82 -4.02 -14.25 21.14
C ALA A 82 -3.87 -15.68 21.68
N ILE A 83 -2.88 -16.43 21.20
CA ILE A 83 -2.63 -17.82 21.65
C ILE A 83 -2.16 -17.87 23.11
N ARG A 84 -1.46 -16.83 23.59
CA ARG A 84 -0.93 -16.76 24.96
C ARG A 84 -1.95 -16.27 26.01
N LEU A 85 -3.15 -15.85 25.61
CA LEU A 85 -4.17 -15.37 26.54
C LEU A 85 -4.78 -16.54 27.32
N ARG A 86 -4.82 -16.41 28.65
CA ARG A 86 -5.55 -17.34 29.51
C ARG A 86 -7.05 -17.07 29.37
N PRO A 87 -7.89 -18.08 29.08
CA PRO A 87 -9.31 -17.89 28.84
C PRO A 87 -10.05 -17.21 30.01
N VAL A 88 -9.62 -17.46 31.26
CA VAL A 88 -10.19 -16.81 32.45
C VAL A 88 -9.90 -15.30 32.48
N GLU A 89 -8.68 -14.89 32.11
CA GLU A 89 -8.29 -13.46 32.05
C GLU A 89 -8.94 -12.74 30.86
N ALA A 90 -9.21 -13.46 29.77
CA ALA A 90 -9.90 -12.91 28.60
C ALA A 90 -11.38 -12.61 28.92
N LEU A 91 -12.04 -13.45 29.72
CA LEU A 91 -13.43 -13.27 30.13
C LEU A 91 -13.63 -12.23 31.23
N GLN A 92 -12.62 -12.02 32.11
CA GLN A 92 -12.69 -11.03 33.20
C GLN A 92 -12.42 -9.58 32.78
N LYS A 93 -11.99 -9.35 31.54
CA LYS A 93 -11.70 -8.01 31.00
C LYS A 93 -12.90 -7.34 30.29
N VAL A 94 -14.07 -7.97 30.33
CA VAL A 94 -15.33 -7.47 29.76
C VAL A 94 -16.15 -6.78 30.83
#